data_AF-A0A2I6QKB8-F1
#
_entry.id   AF-A0A2I6QKB8-F1
#
_cell.length_a   1.000
_cell.length_b   1.000
_cell.length_c   1.000
_cell.angle_alpha   90.00
_cell.angle_beta   90.00
_cell.angle_gamma   90.00
#
_symmetry.space_group_name_H-M   'P 1'
#
loop_
_entity.id
_entity.type
_entity.pdbx_description
1 polymer ?
#
loop_
_entity_poly.entity_id
_entity_poly.type
_entity_poly.pdbx_seq_one_letter_code
_entity_poly.pdbx_strand_id
1 'polypeptide(L)'
;MSKINDKDVERLNNDGKLANYAATHDIGKLGIERYYEDVLHGQTGYEEVEVNNRGRVIRQLKEVPPQAGHDIYLTLDLKLQQYIETLLAGSRAAVVVTDPRTGGCWRWFPRLVMTQTCLLTVSPAKIIPPC
;
A
#
# COMPACT_ATOMS: atom_id res chain seq x y z
N MET A 1 -3.09 -7.11 -2.68
CA MET A 1 -3.43 -7.66 -1.35
C MET A 1 -2.79 -9.03 -1.13
N SER A 2 -2.07 -9.19 -0.03
CA SER A 2 -1.44 -10.46 0.36
C SER A 2 -1.79 -10.76 1.81
N LYS A 3 -2.04 -12.03 2.13
CA LYS A 3 -2.36 -12.47 3.49
C LYS A 3 -1.26 -12.11 4.47
N ILE A 4 -1.65 -11.71 5.68
CA ILE A 4 -0.72 -11.45 6.80
C ILE A 4 0.06 -12.72 7.12
N ASN A 5 1.37 -12.59 7.27
CA ASN A 5 2.27 -13.67 7.70
C ASN A 5 2.78 -13.39 9.13
N ASP A 6 3.38 -14.38 9.78
CA ASP A 6 3.87 -14.26 11.17
C ASP A 6 4.88 -13.12 11.34
N LYS A 7 5.71 -12.86 10.33
CA LYS A 7 6.64 -11.71 10.31
C LYS A 7 5.94 -10.36 10.27
N ASP A 8 4.79 -10.31 9.61
CA ASP A 8 3.97 -9.09 9.54
C ASP A 8 3.30 -8.85 10.89
N VAL A 9 2.85 -9.91 11.58
CA VAL A 9 2.32 -9.87 12.95
C VAL A 9 3.37 -9.35 13.94
N GLU A 10 4.60 -9.88 13.90
CA GLU A 10 5.69 -9.40 14.76
C GLU A 10 5.99 -7.92 14.53
N ARG A 11 6.03 -7.48 13.27
CA ARG A 11 6.23 -6.07 12.91
C ARG A 11 5.11 -5.20 13.47
N LEU A 12 3.86 -5.60 13.28
CA LEU A 12 2.69 -4.87 13.79
C LEU A 12 2.67 -4.82 15.32
N ASN A 13 3.14 -5.87 15.99
CA ASN A 13 3.26 -5.92 17.45
C ASN A 13 4.33 -4.94 17.96
N ASN A 14 5.50 -4.92 17.31
CA ASN A 14 6.57 -3.97 17.62
C ASN A 14 6.15 -2.51 17.40
N ASP A 15 5.34 -2.27 16.36
CA ASP A 15 4.80 -0.94 16.03
C ASP A 15 3.57 -0.57 16.89
N GLY A 16 3.10 -1.47 17.77
CA GLY A 16 1.92 -1.24 18.62
C GLY A 16 0.59 -1.17 17.85
N LYS A 17 0.56 -1.63 16.59
CA LYS A 17 -0.59 -1.55 15.70
C LYS A 17 -1.43 -2.83 15.67
N LEU A 18 -0.95 -3.91 16.28
CA LEU A 18 -1.59 -5.22 16.24
C LEU A 18 -3.08 -5.21 16.61
N ALA A 19 -3.46 -4.41 17.62
CA ALA A 19 -4.85 -4.28 18.04
C ALA A 19 -5.77 -3.78 16.91
N ASN A 20 -5.26 -2.88 16.07
CA ASN A 20 -6.00 -2.32 14.94
C ASN A 20 -6.08 -3.29 13.73
N TYR A 21 -5.42 -4.45 13.80
CA TYR A 21 -5.42 -5.47 12.75
C TYR A 21 -6.14 -6.74 13.18
N ALA A 22 -6.80 -6.76 14.35
CA ALA A 22 -7.47 -7.95 14.89
C ALA A 22 -8.54 -8.53 13.94
N ALA A 23 -9.22 -7.68 13.17
CA ALA A 23 -10.21 -8.09 12.18
C ALA A 23 -9.68 -8.10 10.73
N THR A 24 -8.43 -7.69 10.50
CA THR A 24 -7.86 -7.54 9.16
C THR A 24 -6.89 -8.68 8.85
N HIS A 25 -7.07 -9.30 7.69
CA HIS A 25 -6.33 -10.51 7.31
C HIS A 25 -5.38 -10.30 6.11
N ASP A 26 -5.49 -9.16 5.44
CA ASP A 26 -4.71 -8.80 4.27
C ASP A 26 -3.96 -7.49 4.52
N ILE A 27 -2.74 -7.40 3.98
CA ILE A 27 -1.88 -6.22 4.13
C ILE A 27 -1.18 -5.91 2.80
N GLY A 28 -0.97 -4.62 2.53
CA GLY A 28 -0.13 -4.14 1.43
C GLY A 28 1.34 -4.48 1.69
N LYS A 29 1.92 -5.39 0.90
CA LYS A 29 3.32 -5.83 1.11
C LYS A 29 4.35 -5.01 0.34
N LEU A 30 3.92 -4.26 -0.68
CA LEU A 30 4.81 -3.65 -1.66
C LEU A 30 4.36 -2.23 -2.02
N GLY A 31 5.34 -1.39 -2.35
CA GLY A 31 5.13 -0.11 -3.01
C GLY A 31 4.41 0.90 -2.15
N ILE A 32 3.45 1.57 -2.78
CA ILE A 32 2.65 2.65 -2.20
C ILE A 32 1.70 2.10 -1.13
N GLU A 33 1.17 0.87 -1.32
CA GLU A 33 0.29 0.23 -0.35
C GLU A 33 0.98 0.08 1.00
N ARG A 34 2.19 -0.51 1.03
CA ARG A 34 2.96 -0.67 2.28
C ARG A 34 3.32 0.67 2.93
N TYR A 35 3.63 1.68 2.12
CA TYR A 35 4.08 2.97 2.64
C TYR A 35 2.94 3.79 3.25
N TYR A 36 1.76 3.75 2.62
CA TYR A 36 0.56 4.45 3.09
C TYR A 36 -0.43 3.54 3.84
N GLU A 37 0.00 2.34 4.24
CA GLU A 37 -0.85 1.35 4.92
C GLU A 37 -1.55 1.97 6.13
N ASP A 38 -0.85 2.73 6.96
CA ASP A 38 -1.45 3.36 8.15
C ASP A 38 -2.60 4.33 7.82
N VAL A 39 -2.51 5.00 6.68
CA VAL A 39 -3.50 5.98 6.22
C VAL A 39 -4.66 5.27 5.53
N LEU A 40 -4.36 4.22 4.75
CA LEU A 40 -5.32 3.42 3.98
C LEU A 40 -6.12 2.44 4.84
N HIS A 41 -5.53 1.94 5.92
CA HIS A 41 -6.13 0.92 6.78
C HIS A 41 -7.24 1.49 7.69
N GLY A 42 -7.07 2.73 8.14
CA GLY A 42 -8.05 3.38 9.02
C GLY A 42 -8.08 2.79 10.43
N GLN A 43 -9.26 2.80 11.06
CA GLN A 43 -9.47 2.26 12.40
C GLN A 43 -10.51 1.14 12.38
N THR A 44 -10.13 -0.02 12.90
CA THR A 44 -11.04 -1.15 13.10
C THR A 44 -12.01 -0.86 14.24
N GLY A 45 -13.28 -1.11 13.96
CA GLY A 45 -14.33 -1.11 14.97
C GLY A 45 -14.26 -2.37 15.82
N TYR A 46 -15.03 -2.37 16.90
CA TYR A 46 -15.20 -3.56 17.73
C TYR A 46 -16.65 -3.70 18.18
N GLU A 47 -17.02 -4.93 18.49
CA GLU A 47 -18.36 -5.32 18.86
C GLU A 47 -18.30 -6.12 20.16
N GLU A 48 -19.03 -5.67 21.17
CA GLU A 48 -19.18 -6.39 22.43
C GLU A 48 -20.40 -7.30 22.34
N VAL A 49 -20.13 -8.60 22.22
CA VAL A 49 -21.16 -9.65 22.16
C VAL A 49 -21.24 -10.43 23.47
N GLU A 50 -22.47 -10.58 23.99
CA GLU A 50 -22.71 -11.47 25.12
C GLU A 50 -22.84 -12.91 24.61
N VAL A 51 -22.02 -13.81 25.17
CA VAL A 51 -22.01 -15.22 24.81
C VAL A 51 -22.59 -16.07 25.94
N ASN A 52 -23.49 -17.00 25.58
CA ASN A 52 -24.00 -18.02 26.49
C ASN A 52 -22.93 -19.06 26.82
N ASN A 53 -23.13 -19.88 27.86
CA ASN A 53 -22.27 -21.03 28.21
C ASN A 53 -22.06 -22.06 27.06
N ARG A 54 -22.88 -21.99 26.00
CA ARG A 54 -22.76 -22.81 24.77
C ARG A 54 -22.04 -22.09 23.62
N GLY A 55 -21.44 -20.92 23.87
CA GLY A 55 -20.72 -20.11 22.87
C GLY A 55 -21.61 -19.44 21.82
N ARG A 56 -22.94 -19.38 22.05
CA ARG A 56 -23.86 -18.69 21.14
C ARG A 56 -24.01 -17.23 21.54
N VAL A 57 -23.89 -16.33 20.57
CA VAL A 57 -24.14 -14.90 20.72
C VAL A 57 -25.63 -14.68 20.99
N ILE A 58 -25.96 -14.03 22.09
CA ILE A 58 -27.35 -13.78 22.53
C ILE A 58 -27.78 -12.37 22.17
N ARG A 59 -26.87 -11.40 22.38
CA ARG A 59 -27.14 -9.98 22.21
C ARG A 59 -25.85 -9.20 21.98
N GLN A 60 -25.90 -8.23 21.07
CA GLN A 60 -24.92 -7.14 20.99
C GLN A 60 -25.19 -6.14 22.11
N LEU A 61 -24.20 -5.87 22.97
CA LEU A 61 -24.30 -4.82 23.98
C LEU A 61 -23.94 -3.46 23.40
N LYS A 62 -22.88 -3.42 22.60
CA LYS A 62 -22.27 -2.18 22.12
C LYS A 62 -21.52 -2.45 20.82
N GLU A 63 -21.71 -1.56 19.86
CA GLU A 63 -21.02 -1.59 18.58
C GLU A 63 -20.31 -0.25 18.38
N VAL A 64 -19.03 -0.29 18.05
CA VAL A 64 -18.28 0.88 17.60
C VAL A 64 -17.97 0.67 16.12
N PRO A 65 -18.54 1.49 15.21
CA PRO A 65 -18.35 1.29 13.79
C PRO A 65 -16.89 1.53 13.39
N PRO A 66 -16.36 0.76 12.42
CA PRO A 66 -15.04 1.00 11.88
C PRO A 66 -14.98 2.34 11.14
N GLN A 67 -13.82 2.98 11.16
CA GLN A 67 -13.54 4.15 10.34
C GLN A 67 -12.70 3.71 9.15
N ALA A 68 -13.26 3.88 7.95
CA ALA A 68 -12.52 3.63 6.72
C ALA A 68 -11.26 4.52 6.66
N GLY A 69 -10.18 3.98 6.07
CA GLY A 69 -8.98 4.75 5.81
C GLY A 69 -9.22 5.88 4.80
N HIS A 70 -8.21 6.73 4.64
CA HIS A 70 -8.30 7.89 3.75
C HIS A 70 -7.91 7.51 2.33
N ASP A 71 -8.64 8.07 1.36
CA ASP A 71 -8.26 7.98 -0.04
C ASP A 71 -6.99 8.80 -0.31
N ILE A 72 -6.05 8.19 -1.03
CA ILE A 72 -4.83 8.87 -1.49
C ILE A 72 -4.95 9.20 -2.97
N TYR A 73 -4.66 10.46 -3.33
CA TYR A 73 -4.55 10.89 -4.71
C TYR A 73 -3.09 10.86 -5.13
N LEU A 74 -2.77 9.98 -6.08
CA LEU A 74 -1.42 9.86 -6.62
C LEU A 74 -1.23 10.81 -7.81
N THR A 75 -0.05 11.40 -7.93
CA THR A 75 0.33 12.17 -9.12
C THR A 75 0.72 11.29 -10.31
N LEU A 76 0.43 9.98 -10.24
CA LEU A 76 0.76 9.02 -11.29
C LEU A 76 -0.33 9.05 -12.35
N ASP A 77 0.06 9.30 -13.60
CA ASP A 77 -0.86 9.21 -14.73
C ASP A 77 -0.88 7.76 -15.25
N LEU A 78 -2.04 7.13 -15.14
CA LEU A 78 -2.25 5.76 -15.60
C LEU A 78 -2.02 5.60 -17.11
N LYS A 79 -2.40 6.59 -17.91
CA LYS A 79 -2.25 6.55 -19.38
C LYS A 79 -0.77 6.60 -19.76
N LEU A 80 0.00 7.45 -19.07
CA LEU A 80 1.45 7.53 -19.28
C LEU A 80 2.13 6.21 -18.93
N GLN A 81 1.76 5.60 -17.80
CA GLN A 81 2.32 4.30 -17.40
C GLN A 81 2.01 3.19 -18.42
N GLN A 82 0.76 3.08 -18.88
CA GLN A 82 0.35 2.10 -19.89
C GLN A 82 1.07 2.33 -21.23
N TYR A 83 1.27 3.58 -21.61
CA TYR A 83 2.00 3.93 -22.83
C TYR A 83 3.46 3.47 -22.75
N ILE A 84 4.13 3.76 -21.63
CA ILE A 84 5.52 3.34 -21.39
C ILE A 84 5.62 1.80 -21.35
N GLU A 85 4.68 1.12 -20.69
CA GLU A 85 4.64 -0.34 -20.65
C GLU A 85 4.50 -0.95 -22.05
N THR A 86 3.65 -0.37 -22.90
CA THR A 86 3.48 -0.80 -24.29
C THR A 86 4.76 -0.58 -25.11
N LEU A 87 5.44 0.56 -24.93
CA LEU A 87 6.70 0.85 -25.63
C LEU A 87 7.86 -0.05 -25.20
N LEU A 88 7.85 -0.51 -23.95
CA LEU A 88 8.91 -1.34 -23.38
C LEU A 88 8.61 -2.84 -23.46
N ALA A 89 7.47 -3.22 -24.05
CA ALA A 89 7.08 -4.62 -24.21
C ALA A 89 8.20 -5.40 -24.92
N GLY A 90 8.82 -6.33 -24.20
CA GLY A 90 9.92 -7.18 -24.70
C GLY A 90 11.33 -6.74 -24.33
N SER A 91 11.51 -5.61 -23.63
CA SER A 91 12.82 -5.15 -23.14
C SER A 91 12.86 -5.03 -21.62
N ARG A 92 13.95 -5.51 -20.99
CA ARG A 92 14.20 -5.27 -19.56
C ARG A 92 14.74 -3.85 -19.39
N ALA A 93 13.87 -2.91 -19.03
CA ALA A 93 14.24 -1.52 -18.81
C ALA A 93 13.54 -0.95 -17.57
N ALA A 94 14.14 0.08 -16.98
CA ALA A 94 13.51 0.89 -15.93
C ALA A 94 13.42 2.33 -16.45
N VAL A 95 12.24 2.94 -16.32
CA VAL A 95 11.98 4.31 -16.77
C VAL A 95 11.47 5.11 -15.58
N VAL A 96 12.14 6.23 -15.30
CA VAL A 96 11.74 7.20 -14.28
C VAL A 96 11.38 8.49 -14.99
N VAL A 97 10.12 8.90 -14.89
CA VAL A 97 9.64 10.17 -15.43
C VAL A 97 9.44 11.15 -14.29
N THR A 98 10.07 12.31 -14.41
CA THR A 98 9.95 13.42 -13.45
C THR A 98 9.64 14.71 -14.22
N ASP A 99 8.71 15.53 -13.71
CA ASP A 99 8.50 16.88 -14.26
C ASP A 99 9.55 17.83 -13.65
N PRO A 100 10.47 18.39 -14.46
CA PRO A 100 11.53 19.28 -13.98
C PRO A 100 11.02 20.66 -13.54
N ARG A 101 9.81 21.08 -13.94
CA ARG A 101 9.24 22.39 -13.58
C ARG A 101 8.73 22.41 -12.13
N THR A 102 8.34 21.25 -11.62
CA THR A 102 8.02 21.03 -10.21
C THR A 102 9.23 20.51 -9.43
N GLY A 103 10.44 20.98 -9.75
CA GLY A 103 11.71 20.69 -9.06
C GLY A 103 11.78 21.14 -7.59
N GLY A 104 10.67 21.17 -6.87
CA GLY A 104 10.58 21.47 -5.46
C GLY A 104 10.74 20.20 -4.63
N CYS A 105 11.94 20.01 -4.09
CA CYS A 105 12.20 19.19 -2.93
C CYS A 105 11.26 19.64 -1.78
N TRP A 106 10.11 19.01 -1.63
CA TRP A 106 9.27 19.15 -0.44
C TRP A 106 9.11 17.78 0.20
N ARG A 107 9.86 17.65 1.30
CA ARG A 107 9.74 16.62 2.34
C ARG A 107 10.16 15.22 1.90
N TRP A 108 11.08 14.67 2.69
CA TRP A 108 11.49 13.27 2.70
C TRP A 108 10.27 12.34 2.65
N PHE A 109 9.89 11.95 1.43
CA PHE A 109 9.02 10.83 1.13
C PHE A 109 9.81 9.97 0.15
N PRO A 110 9.98 8.66 0.39
CA PRO A 110 10.61 7.78 -0.58
C PRO A 110 9.69 7.73 -1.79
N ARG A 111 9.96 8.58 -2.79
CA ARG A 111 9.30 8.60 -4.09
C ARG A 111 9.81 7.40 -4.89
N LEU A 112 9.38 6.22 -4.46
CA LEU A 112 9.52 4.98 -5.21
C LEU A 112 8.48 5.01 -6.34
N VAL A 113 8.94 5.36 -7.55
CA VAL A 113 8.34 4.78 -8.76
C VAL A 113 8.70 3.30 -8.70
N MET A 114 7.83 2.52 -8.07
CA MET A 114 8.00 1.08 -8.00
C MET A 114 7.37 0.48 -9.25
N THR A 115 8.13 0.42 -10.35
CA THR A 115 7.97 -0.72 -11.24
C THR A 115 8.49 -1.92 -10.47
N GLN A 116 7.67 -2.95 -10.30
CA GLN A 116 8.06 -4.19 -9.64
C GLN A 116 9.07 -4.92 -10.53
N THR A 117 10.33 -4.48 -10.47
CA THR A 117 11.41 -4.97 -11.31
C THR A 117 12.02 -6.21 -10.65
N CYS A 118 11.72 -7.36 -11.23
CA CYS A 118 12.42 -8.60 -10.97
C CYS A 118 13.92 -8.43 -11.32
N LEU A 119 14.78 -8.76 -10.35
CA LEU A 119 16.23 -8.56 -10.34
C LEU A 119 16.96 -9.00 -11.63
N LEU A 120 17.92 -8.18 -12.07
CA LEU A 120 19.30 -8.50 -12.53
C LEU A 120 19.76 -7.57 -13.69
N THR A 121 20.79 -6.79 -13.36
CA THR A 121 21.97 -6.38 -14.19
C THR A 121 21.81 -5.49 -15.44
N VAL A 122 22.35 -4.27 -15.30
CA VAL A 122 23.27 -3.50 -16.21
C VAL A 122 22.70 -2.59 -17.33
N SER A 123 22.89 -1.26 -17.12
CA SER A 123 23.31 -0.19 -18.08
C SER A 123 22.37 0.30 -19.21
N PRO A 124 22.67 1.43 -19.87
CA PRO A 124 22.57 2.82 -19.40
C PRO A 124 21.28 3.50 -19.91
N ALA A 125 20.87 4.56 -19.21
CA ALA A 125 19.65 5.34 -19.46
C ALA A 125 19.52 5.82 -20.92
N LYS A 126 18.47 5.36 -21.60
CA LYS A 126 18.03 5.92 -22.88
C LYS A 126 17.04 7.05 -22.60
N ILE A 127 17.51 8.29 -22.72
CA ILE A 127 16.67 9.48 -22.66
C ILE A 127 15.83 9.48 -23.94
N ILE A 128 14.51 9.26 -23.81
CA ILE A 128 13.56 9.41 -24.92
C ILE A 128 13.21 10.91 -24.95
N PRO A 129 13.59 11.67 -25.99
CA PRO A 129 13.19 13.06 -26.09
C PRO A 129 11.67 13.15 -26.36
N PRO A 130 10.98 14.18 -25.84
CA PRO A 130 9.59 14.45 -26.20
C PRO A 130 9.50 14.82 -27.69
N CYS A 131 8.45 14.36 -28.36
CA CYS A 131 8.08 14.78 -29.71
C CYS A 131 7.85 16.29 -29.83
#